data_AF-A0A524M7A3-F1
#
_entry.id   AF-A0A524M7A3-F1
#
_cell.length_a   1.000
_cell.length_b   1.000
_cell.length_c   1.000
_cell.angle_alpha   90.00
_cell.angle_beta   90.00
_cell.angle_gamma   90.00
#
_symmetry.space_group_name_H-M   'P 1'
#
loop_
_entity.id
_entity.type
_entity.pdbx_description
1 polymer ?
#
loop_
_entity_poly.entity_id
_entity_poly.type
_entity_poly.pdbx_seq_one_letter_code
_entity_poly.pdbx_strand_id
1 'polypeptide(L)'
;MPSWIQIERRPSPSAWTVLVISLAAIAAALLAASVFFKAYGVSPLRAYHLIITGALGSSVGLAETVRRTIPLLLIGVGLTVAFRALFWNIGAEGQLLMGAIAATGVALFVPMPEILRLPAMFVAGFAGGAAWALVPALLKSRLGINDVITTLMLNYVAAFVVQWLILGPWKGPTA
;
A
#
# COMPACT_ATOMS: atom_id res chain seq x y z
N MET A 1 29.49 -29.53 -15.07
CA MET A 1 30.10 -28.97 -13.85
C MET A 1 30.84 -30.09 -13.14
N PRO A 2 32.09 -29.89 -12.69
CA PRO A 2 32.86 -30.96 -12.10
C PRO A 2 32.22 -31.43 -10.77
N SER A 3 32.27 -32.74 -10.50
CA SER A 3 31.58 -33.45 -9.40
C SER A 3 31.98 -33.05 -7.98
N TRP A 4 32.96 -32.15 -7.83
CA TRP A 4 33.45 -31.64 -6.54
C TRP A 4 32.86 -30.28 -6.13
N ILE A 5 32.05 -29.64 -6.99
CA ILE A 5 31.28 -28.44 -6.62
C ILE A 5 29.85 -28.86 -6.33
N GLN A 6 29.53 -29.07 -5.06
CA GLN A 6 28.16 -29.27 -4.59
C GLN A 6 27.59 -27.94 -4.11
N ILE A 7 26.61 -27.41 -4.84
CA ILE A 7 25.88 -26.20 -4.45
C ILE A 7 24.80 -26.63 -3.46
N GLU A 8 25.10 -26.54 -2.16
CA GLU A 8 24.14 -26.78 -1.10
C GLU A 8 23.51 -25.48 -0.60
N ARG A 9 22.19 -25.50 -0.38
CA ARG A 9 21.48 -24.38 0.26
C ARG A 9 21.91 -24.30 1.72
N ARG A 10 22.60 -23.23 2.11
CA ARG A 10 22.92 -22.97 3.52
C ARG A 10 21.61 -22.73 4.31
N PRO A 11 21.26 -23.59 5.29
CA PRO A 11 19.98 -23.49 6.00
C PRO A 11 19.90 -22.28 6.95
N SER A 12 21.04 -21.86 7.49
CA SER A 12 21.15 -20.74 8.44
C SER A 12 22.34 -19.85 8.06
N PRO A 13 22.14 -18.78 7.28
CA PRO A 13 23.20 -17.80 7.03
C PRO A 13 23.61 -17.11 8.34
N SER A 14 24.89 -16.81 8.50
CA SER A 14 25.37 -16.04 9.65
C SER A 14 24.79 -14.62 9.63
N ALA A 15 24.61 -13.99 10.79
CA ALA A 15 24.11 -12.61 10.89
C ALA A 15 24.94 -11.63 10.05
N TRP A 16 26.26 -11.84 9.99
CA TRP A 16 27.17 -11.06 9.14
C TRP A 16 26.86 -11.22 7.65
N THR A 17 26.60 -12.45 7.21
CA THR A 17 26.21 -12.72 5.82
C THR A 17 24.89 -12.03 5.47
N VAL A 18 23.89 -12.08 6.36
CA VAL A 18 22.59 -11.40 6.16
C VAL A 18 22.78 -9.88 6.06
N LEU A 19 23.58 -9.30 6.96
CA LEU A 19 23.85 -7.86 6.96
C LEU A 19 24.56 -7.42 5.67
N VAL A 20 25.64 -8.11 5.29
CA VAL A 20 26.42 -7.79 4.08
C VAL A 20 25.55 -7.90 2.83
N ILE A 21 24.76 -8.96 2.70
CA ILE A 21 23.86 -9.13 1.55
C ILE A 21 22.79 -8.03 1.52
N SER A 22 22.22 -7.66 2.68
CA SER A 22 21.20 -6.60 2.76
C SER A 22 21.78 -5.24 2.37
N LEU A 23 22.96 -4.88 2.88
CA LEU A 23 23.66 -3.65 2.51
C LEU A 23 24.04 -3.64 1.02
N ALA A 24 24.52 -4.76 0.49
CA ALA A 24 24.84 -4.90 -0.93
C ALA A 24 23.59 -4.75 -1.81
N ALA A 25 22.45 -5.31 -1.40
CA ALA A 25 21.17 -5.16 -2.11
C ALA A 25 20.70 -3.70 -2.11
N ILE A 26 20.79 -2.99 -0.98
CA ILE A 26 20.48 -1.55 -0.90
C ILE A 26 21.40 -0.75 -1.82
N ALA A 27 22.71 -1.00 -1.78
CA ALA A 27 23.67 -0.33 -2.66
C ALA A 27 23.36 -0.61 -4.14
N ALA A 28 23.06 -1.85 -4.51
CA ALA A 28 22.69 -2.22 -5.87
C ALA A 28 21.40 -1.51 -6.34
N ALA A 29 20.39 -1.41 -5.47
CA ALA A 29 19.16 -0.69 -5.77
C ALA A 29 19.40 0.81 -5.98
N LEU A 30 20.21 1.45 -5.13
CA LEU A 30 20.62 2.85 -5.30
C LEU A 30 21.48 3.06 -6.55
N LEU A 31 22.33 2.11 -6.92
CA LEU A 31 23.08 2.20 -8.16
C LEU A 31 22.16 2.07 -9.37
N ALA A 32 21.22 1.12 -9.37
CA ALA A 32 20.24 0.97 -10.43
C ALA A 32 19.39 2.23 -10.63
N ALA A 33 18.83 2.80 -9.54
CA ALA A 33 18.09 4.06 -9.60
C ALA A 33 18.96 5.23 -10.09
N SER A 34 20.25 5.26 -9.74
CA SER A 34 21.19 6.29 -10.24
C SER A 34 21.37 6.25 -11.76
N VAL A 35 21.33 5.06 -12.36
CA VAL A 35 21.39 4.90 -13.84
C VAL A 35 20.21 5.61 -14.48
N PHE A 36 18.99 5.43 -13.94
CA PHE A 36 17.80 6.12 -14.43
C PHE A 36 17.90 7.64 -14.25
N PHE A 37 18.32 8.13 -13.09
CA PHE A 37 18.49 9.58 -12.89
C PHE A 37 19.45 10.18 -13.90
N LYS A 38 20.60 9.53 -14.15
CA LYS A 38 21.55 9.96 -15.18
C LYS A 38 20.94 9.93 -16.59
N ALA A 39 20.17 8.88 -16.92
CA ALA A 39 19.51 8.77 -18.23
C ALA A 39 18.53 9.92 -18.50
N TYR A 40 17.90 10.47 -17.45
CA TYR A 40 17.05 11.66 -17.52
C TYR A 40 17.79 12.99 -17.31
N GLY A 41 19.13 12.99 -17.27
CA GLY A 41 19.94 14.20 -17.10
C GLY A 41 19.97 14.76 -15.67
N VAL A 42 19.52 13.99 -14.68
CA VAL A 42 19.49 14.41 -13.26
C VAL A 42 20.69 13.82 -12.52
N SER A 43 21.40 14.66 -11.74
CA SER A 43 22.47 14.19 -10.86
C SER A 43 21.91 13.24 -9.78
N PRO A 44 22.38 11.98 -9.67
CA PRO A 44 21.85 11.03 -8.70
C PRO A 44 21.99 11.48 -7.25
N LEU A 45 23.14 12.08 -6.90
CA LEU A 45 23.37 12.61 -5.55
C LEU A 45 22.37 13.72 -5.22
N ARG A 46 22.06 14.58 -6.20
CA ARG A 46 21.04 15.63 -6.01
C ARG A 46 19.65 15.03 -5.87
N ALA A 47 19.30 14.02 -6.67
CA ALA A 47 18.02 13.32 -6.57
C ALA A 47 17.84 12.68 -5.18
N TYR A 48 18.84 11.93 -4.68
CA TYR A 48 18.77 11.34 -3.35
C TYR A 48 18.69 12.37 -2.23
N HIS A 49 19.47 13.44 -2.33
CA HIS A 49 19.39 14.55 -1.38
C HIS A 49 17.98 15.14 -1.34
N LEU A 50 17.35 15.38 -2.50
CA LEU A 50 15.99 15.90 -2.59
C LEU A 50 14.94 14.92 -2.04
N ILE A 51 15.10 13.62 -2.28
CA ILE A 51 14.20 12.59 -1.73
C ILE A 51 14.25 12.63 -0.19
N ILE A 52 15.44 12.63 0.39
CA ILE A 52 15.63 12.60 1.85
C ILE A 52 15.16 13.91 2.48
N THR A 53 15.59 15.05 1.94
CA THR A 53 15.21 16.37 2.49
C THR A 53 13.75 16.73 2.22
N GLY A 54 13.16 16.25 1.12
CA GLY A 54 11.74 16.39 0.87
C GLY A 54 10.88 15.60 1.85
N ALA A 55 11.32 14.39 2.23
CA ALA A 55 10.60 13.55 3.19
C ALA A 55 10.82 13.97 4.66
N LEU A 56 12.05 14.33 5.04
CA LEU A 56 12.44 14.51 6.45
C LEU A 56 12.96 15.91 6.79
N GLY A 57 13.27 16.74 5.79
CA GLY A 57 13.93 18.03 6.00
C GLY A 57 13.00 19.17 6.38
N SER A 58 11.69 18.95 6.46
CA SER A 58 10.71 19.96 6.87
C SER A 58 9.57 19.34 7.69
N SER A 59 8.88 20.16 8.48
CA SER A 59 7.70 19.74 9.24
C SER A 59 6.58 19.24 8.32
N VAL A 60 6.40 19.88 7.16
CA VAL A 60 5.40 19.49 6.15
C VAL A 60 5.76 18.14 5.53
N GLY A 61 7.03 17.95 5.12
CA GLY A 61 7.51 16.68 4.56
C GLY A 61 7.35 15.52 5.54
N LEU A 62 7.69 15.76 6.82
CA LEU A 62 7.53 14.76 7.87
C LEU A 62 6.05 14.43 8.09
N ALA A 63 5.19 15.44 8.15
CA ALA A 63 3.74 15.24 8.31
C ALA A 63 3.13 14.45 7.14
N GLU A 64 3.54 14.72 5.90
CA GLU A 64 3.09 13.95 4.73
C GLU A 64 3.61 12.51 4.74
N THR A 65 4.87 12.32 5.16
CA THR A 65 5.45 10.98 5.33
C THR A 65 4.63 10.18 6.34
N VAL A 66 4.39 10.73 7.53
CA VAL A 66 3.59 10.08 8.57
C VAL A 66 2.16 9.82 8.09
N ARG A 67 1.53 10.78 7.40
CA ARG A 67 0.18 10.64 6.84
C ARG A 67 0.06 9.44 5.90
N ARG A 68 1.08 9.17 5.08
CA ARG A 68 1.14 7.99 4.20
C ARG A 68 1.50 6.71 4.96
N THR A 69 2.36 6.80 5.95
CA THR A 69 2.77 5.65 6.78
C THR A 69 1.62 5.07 7.58
N ILE A 70 0.73 5.91 8.15
CA ILE A 70 -0.41 5.46 8.97
C ILE A 70 -1.26 4.38 8.27
N PRO A 71 -1.84 4.62 7.08
CA PRO A 71 -2.67 3.60 6.42
C PRO A 71 -1.87 2.36 6.03
N LEU A 72 -0.59 2.50 5.63
CA LEU A 72 0.25 1.36 5.28
C LEU A 72 0.52 0.45 6.49
N LEU A 73 0.77 1.03 7.67
CA LEU A 73 0.94 0.27 8.90
C LEU A 73 -0.36 -0.41 9.32
N LEU A 74 -1.50 0.29 9.26
CA LEU A 74 -2.81 -0.29 9.57
C LEU A 74 -3.16 -1.46 8.65
N ILE A 75 -2.89 -1.32 7.35
CA ILE A 75 -3.02 -2.41 6.37
C ILE A 75 -2.11 -3.58 6.74
N GLY A 76 -0.83 -3.31 7.03
CA GLY A 76 0.12 -4.33 7.44
C GLY A 76 -0.37 -5.14 8.64
N VAL A 77 -0.82 -4.46 9.69
CA VAL A 77 -1.39 -5.09 10.89
C VAL A 77 -2.63 -5.92 10.54
N GLY A 78 -3.57 -5.38 9.76
CA GLY A 78 -4.77 -6.13 9.34
C GLY A 78 -4.44 -7.38 8.50
N LEU A 79 -3.48 -7.28 7.59
CA LEU A 79 -3.03 -8.40 6.76
C LEU A 79 -2.36 -9.50 7.57
N THR A 80 -1.68 -9.19 8.68
CA THR A 80 -1.15 -10.25 9.55
C THR A 80 -2.24 -11.21 10.05
N VAL A 81 -3.44 -10.69 10.34
CA VAL A 81 -4.57 -11.52 10.77
C VAL A 81 -5.08 -12.38 9.62
N ALA A 82 -5.23 -11.81 8.42
CA ALA A 82 -5.66 -12.53 7.23
C ALA A 82 -4.69 -13.67 6.84
N PHE A 83 -3.38 -13.40 6.85
CA PHE A 83 -2.37 -14.40 6.52
C PHE A 83 -2.29 -15.52 7.56
N ARG A 84 -2.54 -15.22 8.85
CA ARG A 84 -2.67 -16.25 9.88
C ARG A 84 -3.87 -17.18 9.66
N ALA A 85 -4.91 -16.71 8.96
CA ALA A 85 -6.05 -17.51 8.53
C ALA A 85 -5.83 -18.23 7.18
N LEU A 86 -4.60 -18.23 6.64
CA LEU A 86 -4.25 -18.76 5.31
C LEU A 86 -5.03 -18.12 4.15
N PHE A 87 -5.54 -16.90 4.37
CA PHE A 87 -6.22 -16.12 3.34
C PHE A 87 -5.23 -15.12 2.73
N TRP A 88 -4.84 -15.35 1.47
CA TRP A 88 -3.83 -14.56 0.78
C TRP A 88 -4.44 -13.30 0.17
N ASN A 89 -4.76 -12.34 1.04
CA ASN A 89 -5.33 -11.06 0.64
C ASN A 89 -4.29 -10.11 0.02
N ILE A 90 -4.33 -9.94 -1.30
CA ILE A 90 -3.57 -8.91 -2.04
C ILE A 90 -4.48 -7.69 -2.37
N GLY A 91 -5.75 -7.75 -1.94
CA GLY A 91 -6.79 -6.75 -2.21
C GLY A 91 -6.85 -5.57 -1.23
N ALA A 92 -5.81 -5.36 -0.42
CA ALA A 92 -5.81 -4.33 0.61
C ALA A 92 -5.91 -2.91 0.03
N GLU A 93 -5.37 -2.69 -1.17
CA GLU A 93 -5.49 -1.42 -1.89
C GLU A 93 -6.96 -1.10 -2.20
N GLY A 94 -7.72 -2.06 -2.74
CA GLY A 94 -9.15 -1.89 -2.99
C GLY A 94 -9.95 -1.64 -1.71
N GLN A 95 -9.62 -2.34 -0.62
CA GLN A 95 -10.24 -2.11 0.69
C GLN A 95 -9.97 -0.69 1.21
N LEU A 96 -8.73 -0.20 1.06
CA LEU A 96 -8.37 1.18 1.39
C LEU A 96 -9.16 2.19 0.55
N LEU A 97 -9.25 1.97 -0.76
CA LEU A 97 -10.00 2.84 -1.68
C LEU A 97 -11.49 2.89 -1.34
N MET A 98 -12.11 1.74 -1.08
CA MET A 98 -13.53 1.69 -0.70
C MET A 98 -13.81 2.27 0.68
N GLY A 99 -12.87 2.10 1.61
CA GLY A 99 -12.92 2.80 2.89
C GLY A 99 -12.78 4.32 2.72
N ALA A 100 -11.88 4.79 1.85
CA ALA A 100 -11.73 6.20 1.53
C ALA A 100 -13.00 6.79 0.89
N ILE A 101 -13.66 6.04 0.00
CA ILE A 101 -14.97 6.39 -0.56
C ILE A 101 -15.98 6.56 0.57
N ALA A 102 -16.17 5.56 1.43
CA ALA A 102 -17.16 5.63 2.50
C ALA A 102 -16.92 6.79 3.48
N ALA A 103 -15.67 7.00 3.89
CA ALA A 103 -15.27 8.12 4.74
C ALA A 103 -15.53 9.47 4.05
N THR A 104 -15.19 9.59 2.76
CA THR A 104 -15.42 10.81 1.98
C THR A 104 -16.91 11.08 1.79
N GLY A 105 -17.72 10.05 1.54
CA GLY A 105 -19.17 10.17 1.45
C GLY A 105 -19.79 10.75 2.72
N VAL A 106 -19.33 10.31 3.90
CA VAL A 106 -19.73 10.92 5.18
C VAL A 106 -19.31 12.39 5.25
N ALA A 107 -18.07 12.71 4.88
CA ALA A 107 -17.56 14.07 4.93
C ALA A 107 -18.32 15.04 4.01
N LEU A 108 -18.75 14.57 2.83
CA LEU A 108 -19.39 15.40 1.81
C LEU A 108 -20.91 15.53 2.00
N PHE A 109 -21.60 14.45 2.40
CA PHE A 109 -23.05 14.39 2.27
C PHE A 109 -23.80 14.26 3.60
N VAL A 110 -23.12 13.95 4.71
CA VAL A 110 -23.80 13.73 5.99
C VAL A 110 -23.66 14.97 6.88
N PRO A 111 -24.75 15.72 7.12
CA PRO A 111 -24.70 16.87 8.02
C PRO A 111 -24.57 16.38 9.46
N MET A 112 -23.51 16.83 10.14
CA MET A 112 -23.27 16.50 11.55
C MET A 112 -22.33 17.53 12.21
N PRO A 113 -22.32 17.60 13.55
CA PRO A 113 -21.36 18.43 14.29
C PRO A 113 -19.92 18.09 13.91
N GLU A 114 -19.07 19.11 13.81
CA GLU A 114 -17.68 18.97 13.35
C GLU A 114 -16.87 17.98 14.19
N ILE A 115 -17.10 17.96 15.50
CA ILE A 115 -16.45 17.04 16.45
C ILE A 115 -16.77 15.58 16.14
N LEU A 116 -17.99 15.28 15.66
CA LEU A 116 -18.44 13.92 15.35
C LEU A 116 -18.05 13.48 13.93
N ARG A 117 -17.70 14.43 13.06
CA ARG A 117 -17.38 14.15 11.66
C ARG A 117 -16.19 13.22 11.52
N LEU A 118 -15.09 13.51 12.21
CA LEU A 118 -13.89 12.67 12.15
C LEU A 118 -14.14 11.24 12.65
N PRO A 119 -14.71 11.02 13.87
CA PRO A 119 -15.10 9.67 14.30
C PRO A 119 -16.03 8.94 13.32
N ALA A 120 -17.05 9.63 12.79
CA ALA A 120 -17.98 9.03 11.83
C ALA A 120 -17.28 8.61 10.52
N MET A 121 -16.34 9.42 10.02
CA MET A 121 -15.52 9.08 8.86
C MET A 121 -14.66 7.83 9.12
N PHE A 122 -14.06 7.68 10.31
CA PHE A 122 -13.30 6.49 10.67
C PHE A 122 -14.18 5.23 10.67
N VAL A 123 -15.37 5.30 11.28
CA VAL A 123 -16.32 4.18 11.31
C VAL A 123 -16.80 3.82 9.91
N ALA A 124 -17.16 4.81 9.10
CA ALA A 124 -17.58 4.59 7.72
C ALA A 124 -16.46 4.01 6.86
N GLY A 125 -15.22 4.50 7.01
CA GLY A 125 -14.07 3.95 6.30
C GLY A 125 -13.77 2.51 6.67
N PHE A 126 -13.83 2.17 7.95
CA PHE A 126 -13.73 0.79 8.42
C PHE A 126 -14.82 -0.10 7.81
N ALA A 127 -16.08 0.36 7.87
CA ALA A 127 -17.22 -0.38 7.33
C ALA A 127 -17.12 -0.56 5.80
N GLY A 128 -16.72 0.46 5.06
CA GLY A 128 -16.55 0.41 3.61
C GLY A 128 -15.45 -0.57 3.19
N GLY A 129 -14.29 -0.53 3.86
CA GLY A 129 -13.22 -1.49 3.62
C GLY A 129 -13.61 -2.93 3.98
N ALA A 130 -14.28 -3.12 5.12
CA ALA A 130 -14.76 -4.42 5.56
C ALA A 130 -15.81 -5.00 4.60
N ALA A 131 -16.77 -4.18 4.16
CA ALA A 131 -17.78 -4.57 3.17
C ALA A 131 -17.12 -5.00 1.85
N TRP A 132 -16.06 -4.32 1.42
CA TRP A 132 -15.31 -4.73 0.24
C TRP A 132 -14.56 -6.05 0.42
N ALA A 133 -13.95 -6.26 1.59
CA ALA A 133 -13.26 -7.50 1.93
C ALA A 133 -14.20 -8.72 2.01
N LEU A 134 -15.48 -8.51 2.32
CA LEU A 134 -16.48 -9.59 2.38
C LEU A 134 -16.71 -10.24 1.01
N VAL A 135 -16.62 -9.49 -0.08
CA VAL A 135 -16.86 -10.02 -1.43
C VAL A 135 -15.92 -11.20 -1.76
N PRO A 136 -14.57 -11.04 -1.77
CA PRO A 136 -13.67 -12.15 -2.04
C PRO A 136 -13.71 -13.22 -0.95
N ALA A 137 -13.96 -12.86 0.31
CA ALA A 137 -14.10 -13.83 1.41
C ALA A 137 -15.31 -14.77 1.21
N LEU A 138 -16.44 -14.24 0.75
CA LEU A 138 -17.64 -15.02 0.42
C LEU A 138 -17.42 -15.90 -0.81
N LEU A 139 -16.80 -15.34 -1.86
CA LEU A 139 -16.46 -16.11 -3.07
C LEU A 139 -15.53 -17.28 -2.76
N LYS A 140 -14.53 -17.07 -1.89
CA LYS A 140 -13.65 -18.14 -1.42
C LYS A 140 -14.40 -19.19 -0.60
N SER A 141 -15.13 -18.76 0.42
CA SER A 141 -15.75 -19.67 1.40
C SER A 141 -16.94 -20.45 0.84
N ARG A 142 -17.71 -19.86 -0.07
CA ARG A 142 -18.92 -20.48 -0.66
C ARG A 142 -18.63 -21.20 -1.97
N LEU A 143 -17.75 -20.66 -2.80
CA LEU A 143 -17.54 -21.11 -4.19
C LEU A 143 -16.13 -21.67 -4.44
N GLY A 144 -15.23 -21.64 -3.45
CA GLY A 144 -13.87 -22.17 -3.59
C GLY A 144 -12.99 -21.37 -4.54
N ILE A 145 -13.39 -20.15 -4.92
CA ILE A 145 -12.65 -19.33 -5.90
C ILE A 145 -11.29 -18.91 -5.32
N ASN A 146 -10.29 -18.78 -6.19
CA ASN A 146 -8.96 -18.31 -5.82
C ASN A 146 -9.01 -16.88 -5.20
N ASP A 147 -8.58 -16.79 -3.95
CA ASP A 147 -8.57 -15.58 -3.13
C ASP A 147 -7.51 -14.56 -3.60
N VAL A 148 -6.38 -15.01 -4.14
CA VAL A 148 -5.36 -14.13 -4.69
C VAL A 148 -5.88 -13.39 -5.92
N ILE A 149 -6.46 -14.12 -6.88
CA ILE A 149 -6.95 -13.54 -8.13
C ILE A 149 -8.14 -12.62 -7.85
N THR A 150 -9.11 -13.06 -7.05
CA THR A 150 -10.30 -12.24 -6.76
C THR A 150 -9.97 -10.95 -6.02
N THR A 151 -9.12 -11.02 -5.00
CA THR A 151 -8.71 -9.81 -4.26
C THR A 151 -7.92 -8.83 -5.13
N LEU A 152 -7.02 -9.34 -6.00
CA LEU A 152 -6.30 -8.51 -6.97
C LEU A 152 -7.23 -7.86 -8.00
N MET A 153 -8.15 -8.63 -8.59
CA MET A 153 -9.07 -8.12 -9.60
C MET A 153 -10.00 -7.03 -9.03
N LEU A 154 -10.42 -7.18 -7.78
CA LEU A 154 -11.25 -6.19 -7.10
C LEU A 154 -10.51 -4.88 -6.79
N ASN A 155 -9.17 -4.85 -6.75
CA ASN A 155 -8.45 -3.58 -6.65
C ASN A 155 -8.71 -2.69 -7.87
N TYR A 156 -8.69 -3.27 -9.08
CA TYR A 156 -8.98 -2.51 -10.30
C TYR A 156 -10.42 -2.00 -10.32
N VAL A 157 -11.38 -2.82 -9.90
CA VAL A 157 -12.78 -2.39 -9.78
C VAL A 157 -12.89 -1.21 -8.81
N ALA A 158 -12.29 -1.29 -7.63
CA ALA A 158 -12.28 -0.19 -6.67
C ALA A 158 -11.65 1.08 -7.25
N ALA A 159 -10.53 0.96 -7.95
CA ALA A 159 -9.88 2.09 -8.62
C ALA A 159 -10.80 2.74 -9.67
N PHE A 160 -11.50 1.94 -10.49
CA PHE A 160 -12.46 2.46 -11.46
C PHE A 160 -13.69 3.09 -10.80
N VAL A 161 -14.16 2.57 -9.66
CA VAL A 161 -15.23 3.21 -8.88
C VAL A 161 -14.78 4.57 -8.37
N VAL A 162 -13.59 4.67 -7.79
CA VAL A 162 -13.01 5.97 -7.37
C VAL A 162 -12.92 6.94 -8.54
N GLN A 163 -12.39 6.48 -9.68
CA GLN A 163 -12.26 7.32 -10.87
C GLN A 163 -13.63 7.81 -11.38
N TRP A 164 -14.62 6.92 -11.44
CA TRP A 164 -15.98 7.26 -11.82
C TRP A 164 -16.59 8.31 -10.88
N LEU A 165 -16.43 8.15 -9.56
CA LEU A 165 -16.94 9.10 -8.58
C LEU A 165 -16.33 10.50 -8.76
N ILE A 166 -15.00 10.58 -8.84
CA ILE A 166 -14.27 11.85 -8.92
C ILE A 166 -14.54 12.58 -10.24
N LEU A 167 -14.65 11.86 -11.36
CA LEU A 167 -14.92 12.45 -12.67
C LEU A 167 -16.41 12.71 -12.92
N GLY A 168 -17.29 12.05 -12.16
CA GLY A 168 -18.73 12.10 -12.33
C GLY A 168 -19.43 12.75 -11.12
N PRO A 169 -20.18 11.97 -10.31
CA PRO A 169 -21.13 12.50 -9.34
C PRO A 169 -20.51 13.29 -8.19
N TRP A 170 -19.23 13.07 -7.87
CA TRP A 170 -18.53 13.80 -6.79
C TRP A 170 -17.63 14.90 -7.33
N LYS A 171 -17.72 15.22 -8.63
CA LYS A 171 -16.95 16.29 -9.24
C LYS A 171 -17.28 17.63 -8.56
N GLY A 172 -16.23 18.31 -8.10
CA GLY A 172 -16.38 19.63 -7.48
C GLY A 172 -16.80 20.71 -8.48
N PRO A 173 -17.41 21.82 -8.02
CA PRO A 173 -17.90 22.90 -8.90
C PRO A 173 -16.80 23.60 -9.72
N THR A 174 -15.56 23.54 -9.26
CA THR A 174 -14.39 24.22 -9.85
C THR A 174 -13.48 23.28 -10.65
N ALA A 175 -13.92 22.05 -10.93
CA ALA A 175 -13.17 21.03 -11.67
C ALA A 175 -13.60 20.93 -13.14
#